data_AF-A0A2H3CRK6-F1
#
_entry.id   AF-A0A2H3CRK6-F1
#
_cell.length_a   1.000
_cell.length_b   1.000
_cell.length_c   1.000
_cell.angle_alpha   90.00
_cell.angle_beta   90.00
_cell.angle_gamma   90.00
#
_symmetry.space_group_name_H-M   'P 1'
#
loop_
_entity.id
_entity.type
_entity.pdbx_description
1 polymer ?
#
loop_
_entity_poly.entity_id
_entity_poly.type
_entity_poly.pdbx_seq_one_letter_code
_entity_poly.pdbx_strand_id
1 'polypeptide(L)'
;MEEFLTKYLGVPEGHIQCLLTVTTPTRKKIIDTLLGLSTSPQIQHGDNIIIYFAGHGSSYDLEDSGPFEADDISAVGFIQALCPVDRTASGIDISIHDISDREINTILAEISRVKGNHITLILDC
;
A
#
# COMPACT_ATOMS: atom_id res chain seq x y z
N MET A 1 -3.26 -11.11 13.01
CA MET A 1 -1.95 -10.94 12.36
C MET A 1 -0.85 -10.64 13.36
N GLU A 2 -0.93 -9.56 14.15
CA GLU A 2 0.11 -9.19 15.13
C GLU A 2 0.52 -10.34 16.06
N GLU A 3 -0.45 -11.01 16.70
CA GLU A 3 -0.17 -12.18 17.56
C GLU A 3 0.53 -13.32 16.81
N PHE A 4 0.21 -13.52 15.52
CA PHE A 4 0.88 -14.52 14.71
C PHE A 4 2.35 -14.16 14.47
N LEU A 5 2.62 -12.90 14.10
CA LEU A 5 3.98 -12.39 13.89
C LEU A 5 4.83 -12.49 15.15
N THR A 6 4.29 -12.11 16.31
CA THR A 6 5.05 -12.12 17.57
C THR A 6 5.22 -13.54 18.12
N LYS A 7 4.15 -14.34 18.22
CA LYS A 7 4.19 -15.64 18.90
C LYS A 7 4.77 -16.77 18.05
N TYR A 8 4.57 -16.73 16.73
CA TYR A 8 4.94 -17.85 15.85
C TYR A 8 6.11 -17.52 14.93
N LEU A 9 6.25 -16.25 14.50
CA LEU A 9 7.39 -15.82 13.69
C LEU A 9 8.50 -15.13 14.49
N GLY A 10 8.27 -14.88 15.78
CA GLY A 10 9.27 -14.30 16.68
C GLY A 10 9.63 -12.84 16.36
N VAL A 11 8.75 -12.11 15.68
CA VAL A 11 8.97 -10.69 15.37
C VAL A 11 8.90 -9.88 16.69
N PRO A 12 9.93 -9.09 17.05
CA PRO A 12 9.87 -8.23 18.23
C PRO A 12 8.74 -7.21 18.13
N GLU A 13 8.04 -6.93 19.23
CA GLU A 13 6.93 -5.95 19.25
C GLU A 13 7.37 -4.56 18.74
N GLY A 14 8.59 -4.13 19.08
CA GLY A 14 9.15 -2.86 18.59
C GLY A 14 9.44 -2.81 17.09
N HIS A 15 9.34 -3.95 16.39
CA HIS A 15 9.52 -4.05 14.93
C HIS A 15 8.17 -4.16 14.20
N ILE A 16 7.04 -3.96 14.90
CA ILE A 16 5.71 -3.98 14.31
C ILE A 16 5.11 -2.58 14.37
N GLN A 17 4.67 -2.08 13.22
CA GLN A 17 3.94 -0.83 13.12
C GLN A 17 2.51 -1.10 12.64
N CYS A 18 1.52 -0.76 13.46
CA CYS A 18 0.11 -1.01 13.19
C CYS A 18 -0.64 0.31 12.88
N LEU A 19 -1.32 0.36 11.73
CA LEU A 19 -2.32 1.37 11.41
C LEU A 19 -3.73 0.75 11.56
N LEU A 20 -4.43 1.10 12.63
CA LEU A 20 -5.74 0.56 13.01
C LEU A 20 -6.78 1.68 13.02
N THR A 21 -8.07 1.34 13.12
CA THR A 21 -9.18 2.32 13.15
C THR A 21 -8.94 3.45 14.16
N VAL A 22 -8.38 3.13 15.33
CA VAL A 22 -8.02 4.12 16.37
C VAL A 22 -6.90 5.07 15.93
N THR A 23 -5.90 4.58 15.19
CA THR A 23 -4.82 5.41 14.65
C THR A 23 -5.16 6.02 13.29
N THR A 24 -6.34 5.69 12.75
CA THR A 24 -6.94 6.17 11.49
C THR A 24 -5.99 5.95 10.29
N PRO A 25 -6.14 4.84 9.53
CA PRO A 25 -5.28 4.54 8.39
C PRO A 25 -5.64 5.45 7.19
N THR A 26 -5.29 6.73 7.31
CA THR A 26 -5.45 7.72 6.24
C THR A 26 -4.51 7.40 5.09
N ARG A 27 -4.85 7.87 3.89
CA ARG A 27 -4.01 7.72 2.70
C ARG A 27 -2.57 8.15 2.98
N LYS A 28 -2.41 9.34 3.59
CA LYS A 28 -1.11 9.88 3.95
C LYS A 28 -0.35 8.96 4.92
N LYS A 29 -0.99 8.48 5.99
CA LYS A 29 -0.33 7.62 6.98
C LYS A 29 0.08 6.28 6.41
N ILE A 30 -0.73 5.69 5.54
CA ILE A 30 -0.39 4.44 4.86
C ILE A 30 0.86 4.64 3.99
N ILE A 31 0.86 5.65 3.12
CA ILE A 31 1.99 5.94 2.23
C ILE A 31 3.26 6.29 3.01
N ASP A 32 3.15 7.18 4.01
CA ASP A 32 4.28 7.58 4.85
C ASP A 32 4.87 6.37 5.60
N THR A 33 4.03 5.44 6.06
CA THR A 33 4.48 4.21 6.75
C THR A 33 5.20 3.27 5.79
N LEU A 34 4.66 3.05 4.58
CA LEU A 34 5.29 2.18 3.59
C LEU A 34 6.64 2.76 3.10
N LEU A 35 6.70 4.05 2.79
CA LEU A 35 7.96 4.73 2.44
C LEU A 35 8.94 4.78 3.63
N GLY A 36 8.43 4.79 4.86
CA GLY A 36 9.23 4.65 6.07
C GLY A 36 10.08 3.37 6.09
N LEU A 37 9.61 2.29 5.46
CA LEU A 37 10.34 1.03 5.39
C LEU A 37 11.64 1.15 4.58
N SER A 38 11.66 1.96 3.50
CA SER A 38 12.87 2.16 2.69
C SER A 38 13.88 3.08 3.38
N THR A 39 13.41 3.98 4.25
CA THR A 39 14.26 4.99 4.92
C THR A 39 14.66 4.64 6.35
N SER A 40 13.99 3.68 6.99
CA SER A 40 14.27 3.29 8.37
C SER A 40 15.70 2.75 8.52
N PRO A 41 16.53 3.32 9.42
CA PRO A 41 17.88 2.81 9.68
C PRO A 41 17.88 1.50 10.48
N GLN A 42 16.74 1.13 11.07
CA GLN A 42 16.59 -0.10 11.85
C GLN A 42 16.44 -1.33 10.95
N ILE A 43 15.98 -1.14 9.70
CA ILE A 43 15.83 -2.20 8.71
C ILE A 43 17.10 -2.27 7.89
N GLN A 44 17.83 -3.39 7.98
CA GLN A 44 19.03 -3.65 7.21
C GLN A 44 18.70 -4.27 5.85
N HIS A 45 19.67 -4.20 4.93
CA HIS A 45 19.53 -4.88 3.65
C HIS A 45 19.48 -6.40 3.86
N GLY A 46 18.44 -7.05 3.34
CA GLY A 46 18.19 -8.48 3.46
C GLY A 46 17.26 -8.87 4.62
N ASP A 47 16.84 -7.92 5.45
CA ASP A 47 15.85 -8.19 6.50
C ASP A 47 14.49 -8.56 5.89
N ASN A 48 13.75 -9.42 6.59
CA ASN A 48 12.41 -9.81 6.17
C ASN A 48 11.41 -8.68 6.49
N ILE A 49 10.69 -8.22 5.48
CA ILE A 49 9.65 -7.20 5.59
C ILE A 49 8.29 -7.87 5.30
N ILE A 50 7.37 -7.80 6.26
CA ILE A 50 6.00 -8.29 6.09
C ILE A 50 5.06 -7.09 6.12
N ILE A 51 4.28 -6.93 5.05
CA ILE A 51 3.24 -5.91 4.92
C ILE A 51 1.90 -6.65 4.87
N TYR A 52 1.00 -6.31 5.78
CA TYR A 52 -0.34 -6.88 5.85
C TYR A 52 -1.38 -5.77 5.75
N PHE A 53 -2.32 -5.92 4.84
CA PHE A 53 -3.49 -5.06 4.71
C PHE A 53 -4.77 -5.89 4.79
N ALA A 54 -5.71 -5.45 5.62
CA ALA A 54 -7.07 -5.95 5.67
C ALA A 54 -8.03 -4.78 5.60
N GLY A 55 -8.87 -4.75 4.57
CA GLY A 55 -9.71 -3.59 4.28
C GLY A 55 -10.43 -3.73 2.95
N HIS A 56 -11.00 -2.64 2.44
CA HIS A 56 -11.67 -2.68 1.15
C HIS A 56 -10.66 -2.50 0.01
N GLY A 57 -10.84 -3.28 -1.05
CA GLY A 57 -10.29 -2.99 -2.37
C GLY A 57 -11.31 -2.30 -3.28
N SER A 58 -10.82 -1.61 -4.30
CA SER A 58 -11.64 -1.05 -5.38
C SER A 58 -11.00 -1.36 -6.74
N SER A 59 -11.80 -1.24 -7.80
CA SER A 59 -11.38 -1.45 -9.18
C SER A 59 -11.98 -0.35 -10.04
N TYR A 60 -11.14 0.34 -10.79
CA TYR A 60 -11.52 1.45 -11.65
C TYR A 60 -11.28 1.09 -13.11
N ASP A 61 -12.30 1.21 -13.93
CA ASP A 61 -12.18 1.05 -15.38
C ASP A 61 -11.49 2.29 -15.97
N LEU A 62 -10.42 2.07 -16.74
CA LEU A 62 -9.71 3.15 -17.41
C LEU A 62 -10.52 3.74 -18.56
N GLU A 63 -11.39 2.95 -19.21
CA GLU A 63 -12.21 3.39 -20.34
C GLU A 63 -13.27 4.41 -19.92
N ASP A 64 -13.79 4.30 -18.69
CA ASP A 64 -14.85 5.16 -18.15
C ASP A 64 -14.31 6.48 -17.52
N SER A 65 -12.99 6.67 -17.50
CA SER A 65 -12.30 7.78 -16.78
C SER A 65 -11.67 8.89 -17.66
N GLY A 66 -11.76 8.79 -19.00
CA GLY A 66 -11.39 9.83 -19.99
C GLY A 66 -9.89 9.96 -20.34
N PRO A 67 -9.47 10.98 -21.12
CA PRO A 67 -9.49 11.05 -22.58
C PRO A 67 -8.34 10.26 -23.25
N PHE A 68 -7.96 9.08 -22.73
CA PHE A 68 -6.94 8.29 -23.41
C PHE A 68 -7.45 7.94 -24.82
N GLU A 69 -6.70 8.36 -25.85
CA GLU A 69 -6.99 7.99 -27.23
C GLU A 69 -7.03 6.46 -27.32
N ALA A 70 -8.03 5.92 -28.00
CA ALA A 70 -8.38 4.49 -28.04
C ALA A 70 -7.28 3.54 -28.57
N ASP A 71 -6.10 4.07 -28.92
CA ASP A 71 -4.94 3.37 -29.47
C ASP A 71 -3.76 3.24 -28.50
N ASP A 72 -3.82 3.81 -27.28
CA ASP A 72 -2.77 3.57 -26.28
C ASP A 72 -3.04 2.25 -25.52
N ILE A 73 -2.23 1.23 -25.79
CA ILE A 73 -2.30 -0.09 -25.14
C ILE A 73 -2.18 0.05 -23.60
N SER A 74 -1.62 1.15 -23.09
CA SER A 74 -1.54 1.45 -21.66
C SER A 74 -2.86 1.92 -21.01
N ALA A 75 -3.89 2.21 -21.82
CA ALA A 75 -5.20 2.68 -21.41
C ALA A 75 -6.29 1.60 -21.34
N VAL A 76 -5.96 0.34 -21.69
CA VAL A 76 -6.90 -0.78 -21.64
C VAL A 76 -6.75 -1.51 -20.30
N GLY A 77 -7.81 -1.56 -19.51
CA GLY A 77 -7.91 -2.41 -18.33
C GLY A 77 -8.37 -1.71 -17.05
N PHE A 78 -8.26 -2.43 -15.94
CA PHE A 78 -8.67 -1.95 -14.61
C PHE A 78 -7.46 -1.53 -13.78
N ILE A 79 -7.58 -0.44 -13.05
CA ILE A 79 -6.68 -0.11 -11.92
C ILE A 79 -7.31 -0.66 -10.65
N GLN A 80 -6.60 -1.57 -9.98
CA GLN A 80 -6.97 -2.02 -8.65
C GLN A 80 -6.41 -1.06 -7.61
N ALA A 81 -7.11 -0.85 -6.50
CA ALA A 81 -6.63 0.03 -5.45
C ALA A 81 -7.04 -0.42 -4.05
N LEU A 82 -6.23 -0.03 -3.07
CA LEU A 82 -6.56 -0.17 -1.64
C LEU A 82 -7.28 1.10 -1.18
N CYS A 83 -8.32 0.93 -0.37
CA CYS A 83 -9.18 2.03 0.07
C CYS A 83 -8.77 2.57 1.46
N PRO A 84 -8.19 3.78 1.56
CA PRO A 84 -7.93 4.43 2.84
C PRO A 84 -9.23 4.84 3.54
N VAL A 85 -9.17 5.02 4.86
CA VAL A 85 -10.37 5.39 5.65
C VAL A 85 -10.89 6.79 5.34
N ASP A 86 -10.02 7.68 4.87
CA ASP A 86 -10.32 9.07 4.52
C ASP A 86 -10.60 9.27 3.03
N ARG A 87 -10.81 8.18 2.26
CA ARG A 87 -11.18 8.29 0.85
C ARG A 87 -12.44 9.15 0.68
N THR A 88 -12.45 10.01 -0.32
CA THR A 88 -13.60 10.86 -0.62
C THR A 88 -14.20 10.52 -1.99
N ALA A 89 -15.48 10.87 -2.18
CA ALA A 89 -16.14 10.68 -3.46
C ALA A 89 -15.49 11.54 -4.55
N SER A 90 -15.49 11.02 -5.78
CA SER A 90 -15.04 11.79 -6.94
C SER A 90 -15.89 13.05 -7.13
N GLY A 91 -15.27 14.17 -7.52
CA GLY A 91 -15.95 15.45 -7.76
C GLY A 91 -16.01 16.43 -6.58
N ILE A 92 -15.27 16.17 -5.49
CA ILE A 92 -15.03 17.14 -4.41
C ILE A 92 -13.71 17.87 -4.68
N ASP A 93 -13.64 19.17 -4.37
CA ASP A 93 -12.50 20.08 -4.65
C ASP A 93 -11.15 19.59 -4.09
N ILE A 94 -11.16 18.76 -3.03
CA ILE A 94 -10.00 18.02 -2.53
C ILE A 94 -10.38 16.54 -2.44
N SER A 95 -10.14 15.80 -3.52
CA SER A 95 -10.38 14.35 -3.56
C SER A 95 -9.20 13.59 -2.94
N ILE A 96 -9.47 12.79 -1.91
CA ILE A 96 -8.51 11.81 -1.38
C ILE A 96 -8.78 10.51 -2.12
N HIS A 97 -7.89 10.20 -3.05
CA HIS A 97 -7.98 9.00 -3.88
C HIS A 97 -7.53 7.75 -3.13
N ASP A 98 -8.06 6.61 -3.57
CA ASP A 98 -7.56 5.30 -3.20
C ASP A 98 -6.07 5.14 -3.61
N ILE A 99 -5.37 4.15 -3.05
CA ILE A 99 -3.95 3.88 -3.34
C ILE A 99 -3.89 2.81 -4.41
N SER A 100 -3.50 3.19 -5.63
CA SER A 100 -3.46 2.26 -6.76
C SER A 100 -2.40 1.16 -6.58
N ASP A 101 -2.64 0.02 -7.21
CA ASP A 101 -1.68 -1.07 -7.39
C ASP A 101 -0.35 -0.58 -8.01
N ARG A 102 -0.41 0.38 -8.95
CA ARG A 102 0.76 1.04 -9.55
C ARG A 102 1.57 1.82 -8.51
N GLU A 103 0.91 2.54 -7.61
CA GLU A 103 1.58 3.23 -6.49
C GLU A 103 2.19 2.25 -5.49
N ILE A 104 1.45 1.21 -5.09
CA ILE A 104 1.97 0.15 -4.22
C ILE A 104 3.21 -0.49 -4.85
N ASN A 105 3.15 -0.87 -6.14
CA ASN A 105 4.28 -1.45 -6.86
C ASN A 105 5.50 -0.51 -6.90
N THR A 106 5.27 0.80 -7.09
CA THR A 106 6.35 1.80 -7.09
C THR A 106 7.02 1.87 -5.72
N ILE A 107 6.23 1.86 -4.64
CA ILE A 107 6.76 1.90 -3.27
C ILE A 107 7.52 0.60 -2.93
N LEU A 108 6.96 -0.57 -3.29
CA LEU A 108 7.62 -1.85 -3.10
C LEU A 108 8.94 -1.95 -3.88
N ALA A 109 9.00 -1.41 -5.11
CA ALA A 109 10.22 -1.34 -5.90
C ALA A 109 11.29 -0.49 -5.21
N GLU A 110 10.92 0.64 -4.58
CA GLU A 110 11.85 1.46 -3.81
C GLU A 110 12.35 0.77 -2.54
N ILE A 111 11.47 0.09 -1.80
CA ILE A 111 11.87 -0.72 -0.64
C ILE A 111 12.83 -1.83 -1.09
N SER A 112 12.50 -2.53 -2.17
CA SER A 112 13.31 -3.59 -2.77
C SER A 112 14.71 -3.09 -3.17
N ARG A 113 14.78 -1.91 -3.80
CA ARG A 113 16.03 -1.28 -4.21
C ARG A 113 16.95 -0.98 -3.02
N VAL A 114 16.40 -0.54 -1.88
CA VAL A 114 17.19 -0.07 -0.73
C VAL A 114 17.43 -1.18 0.31
N LYS A 115 16.44 -2.04 0.54
CA LYS A 115 16.43 -3.06 1.61
C LYS A 115 16.55 -4.49 1.10
N GLY A 116 16.53 -4.71 -0.22
CA GLY A 116 16.53 -6.03 -0.83
C GLY A 116 15.13 -6.63 -0.96
N ASN A 117 15.05 -7.83 -1.54
CA ASN A 117 13.80 -8.36 -2.11
C ASN A 117 12.99 -9.26 -1.16
N HIS A 118 13.32 -9.30 0.14
CA HIS A 118 12.63 -10.13 1.12
C HIS A 118 11.35 -9.44 1.64
N ILE A 119 10.45 -9.11 0.72
CA ILE A 119 9.22 -8.37 1.01
C ILE A 119 8.03 -9.29 0.74
N THR A 120 7.18 -9.49 1.75
CA THR A 120 5.92 -10.24 1.63
C THR A 120 4.76 -9.28 1.81
N LEU A 121 3.94 -9.12 0.77
CA LEU A 121 2.68 -8.38 0.83
C LEU A 121 1.51 -9.37 0.92
N ILE A 122 0.67 -9.20 1.94
CA ILE A 122 -0.55 -9.99 2.16
C ILE A 122 -1.73 -9.03 2.11
N LEU A 123 -2.66 -9.28 1.19
CA LEU A 123 -3.87 -8.49 0.99
C LEU A 123 -5.11 -9.33 1.31
N ASP A 124 -5.90 -8.89 2.28
CA ASP A 124 -7.22 -9.42 2.64
C ASP A 124 -8.27 -8.36 2.29
N CYS A 125 -8.64 -8.30 1.00
CA CYS A 125 -9.45 -7.23 0.40
C CYS A 125 -10.36 -7.73 -0.73
#